data_AF-A0A1H0E090-F1
#
_entry.id   AF-A0A1H0E090-F1
#
_cell.length_a   1.000
_cell.length_b   1.000
_cell.length_c   1.000
_cell.angle_alpha   90.00
_cell.angle_beta   90.00
_cell.angle_gamma   90.00
#
_symmetry.space_group_name_H-M   'P 1'
#
loop_
_entity.id
_entity.type
_entity.pdbx_description
1 polymer ?
#
loop_
_entity_poly.entity_id
_entity_poly.type
_entity_poly.pdbx_seq_one_letter_code
_entity_poly.pdbx_strand_id
1 'polypeptide(L)'
;MQLADHPSRRHLAAALDELARTFRGMTAHPDEHNCECHWGSPDELRLLKTPDAELDPDLLRRTWQAADWSHQAAVLRRILPQFARTLVSGEADAVFGPADWARAFRNSGWRKWPADHSGPVWEFLHAWWVSSLTDPETAVPAHEVFVLCAEASHTVTPWLADWAGERGPLSDRRLAEAVAEWEYDLLGDDLPWQAWEYGTEMREELSAWLTDHAAPRLRASGAPAGLLNGIRLLGLTDEDRWTDPQWPGYRY
;
A
#
# COMPACT_ATOMS: atom_id res chain seq x y z
N MET A 1 29.75 1.25 -6.24
CA MET A 1 28.79 2.36 -6.09
C MET A 1 28.32 2.34 -4.65
N GLN A 2 28.75 3.31 -3.83
CA GLN A 2 28.37 3.36 -2.42
C GLN A 2 26.89 3.75 -2.36
N LEU A 3 26.02 2.82 -1.96
CA LEU A 3 24.63 3.12 -1.60
C LEU A 3 24.68 4.18 -0.50
N ALA A 4 24.24 5.40 -0.80
CA ALA A 4 24.13 6.43 0.22
C ALA A 4 23.22 5.91 1.34
N ASP A 5 23.69 6.04 2.57
CA ASP A 5 23.00 5.60 3.77
C ASP A 5 21.84 6.58 4.08
N HIS A 6 20.66 6.31 3.50
CA HIS A 6 19.50 7.19 3.61
C HIS A 6 18.80 6.99 4.97
N PRO A 7 18.47 8.06 5.74
CA PRO A 7 17.83 7.93 7.05
C PRO A 7 16.55 7.11 7.05
N SER A 8 15.66 7.33 6.07
CA SER A 8 14.42 6.57 5.93
C SER A 8 14.65 5.10 5.61
N ARG A 9 15.71 4.76 4.86
CA ARG A 9 16.10 3.37 4.61
C ARG A 9 16.52 2.65 5.88
N ARG A 10 17.31 3.32 6.75
CA ARG A 10 17.67 2.76 8.07
C ARG A 10 16.46 2.57 8.96
N HIS A 11 15.54 3.52 8.93
CA HIS A 11 14.27 3.44 9.66
C HIS A 11 13.45 2.23 9.20
N LEU A 12 13.25 2.07 7.89
CA LEU A 12 12.54 0.94 7.32
C LEU A 12 13.19 -0.40 7.68
N ALA A 13 14.53 -0.48 7.63
CA ALA A 13 15.25 -1.68 8.07
C ALA A 13 14.97 -2.00 9.55
N ALA A 14 15.00 -1.00 10.44
CA ALA A 14 14.68 -1.18 11.86
C ALA A 14 13.22 -1.63 12.09
N ALA A 15 12.26 -1.07 11.33
CA ALA A 15 10.86 -1.47 11.40
C ALA A 15 10.63 -2.92 10.92
N LEU A 16 11.34 -3.36 9.87
CA LEU A 16 11.32 -4.75 9.41
C LEU A 16 11.90 -5.72 10.46
N ASP A 17 12.97 -5.31 11.14
CA ASP A 17 13.56 -6.08 12.23
C ASP A 17 12.64 -6.17 13.46
N GLU A 18 11.91 -5.08 13.77
CA GLU A 18 10.88 -5.06 14.81
C GLU A 18 9.72 -6.01 14.50
N LEU A 19 9.20 -5.97 13.27
CA LEU A 19 8.20 -6.92 12.80
C LEU A 19 8.67 -8.36 12.94
N ALA A 20 9.89 -8.66 12.46
CA ALA A 20 10.46 -9.99 12.53
C ALA A 20 10.64 -10.48 13.97
N ARG A 21 10.95 -9.59 14.91
CA ARG A 21 11.07 -9.94 16.33
C ARG A 21 9.71 -10.16 16.99
N THR A 22 8.74 -9.31 16.68
CA THR A 22 7.38 -9.37 17.23
C THR A 22 6.67 -10.66 16.84
N PHE A 23 6.80 -11.08 15.58
CA PHE A 23 6.10 -12.25 15.05
C PHE A 23 6.96 -13.52 15.00
N ARG A 24 8.15 -13.50 15.62
CA ARG A 24 9.01 -14.68 15.76
C ARG A 24 8.25 -15.80 16.46
N GLY A 25 8.36 -17.01 15.94
CA GLY A 25 7.75 -18.21 16.51
C GLY A 25 6.24 -18.31 16.31
N MET A 26 5.60 -17.34 15.64
CA MET A 26 4.18 -17.45 15.29
C MET A 26 3.97 -18.57 14.29
N THR A 27 2.83 -19.26 14.39
CA THR A 27 2.41 -20.34 13.49
C THR A 27 1.01 -20.06 12.96
N ALA A 28 0.63 -20.67 11.83
CA ALA A 28 -0.78 -20.81 11.50
C ALA A 28 -1.52 -21.55 12.62
N HIS A 29 -2.84 -21.37 12.71
CA HIS A 29 -3.66 -22.01 13.73
C HIS A 29 -3.58 -23.55 13.60
N PRO A 30 -3.52 -24.32 14.71
CA PRO A 30 -3.44 -25.78 14.64
C PRO A 30 -4.58 -26.43 13.86
N ASP A 31 -5.78 -25.84 13.95
CA ASP A 31 -6.99 -26.30 13.24
C ASP A 31 -7.13 -25.70 11.84
N GLU A 32 -6.21 -24.81 11.42
CA GLU A 32 -6.21 -24.30 10.06
C GLU A 32 -6.04 -25.45 9.06
N HIS A 33 -6.84 -25.43 8.02
CA HIS A 33 -6.86 -26.43 6.97
C HIS A 33 -7.05 -25.77 5.62
N ASN A 34 -6.50 -26.37 4.56
CA ASN A 34 -6.85 -26.01 3.19
C ASN A 34 -6.76 -27.28 2.31
N CYS A 35 -7.53 -27.35 1.21
CA CYS A 35 -7.44 -28.49 0.30
C CYS A 35 -6.30 -28.29 -0.70
N GLU A 36 -5.71 -29.39 -1.16
CA GLU A 36 -4.76 -29.38 -2.28
C GLU A 36 -5.36 -28.74 -3.54
N CYS A 37 -6.69 -28.83 -3.68
CA CYS A 37 -7.44 -28.26 -4.78
C CYS A 37 -7.53 -26.72 -4.78
N HIS A 38 -7.33 -26.06 -3.64
CA HIS A 38 -7.56 -24.62 -3.49
C HIS A 38 -6.28 -23.85 -3.19
N TRP A 39 -5.34 -24.45 -2.45
CA TRP A 39 -4.17 -23.72 -2.00
C TRP A 39 -2.89 -24.53 -2.04
N GLY A 40 -2.83 -25.72 -1.42
CA GLY A 40 -1.57 -26.42 -1.25
C GLY A 40 -1.66 -27.77 -0.52
N SER A 41 -0.54 -28.48 -0.49
CA SER A 41 -0.45 -29.83 0.08
C SER A 41 -0.49 -29.83 1.62
N PRO A 42 -0.81 -30.98 2.26
CA PRO A 42 -0.67 -31.13 3.70
C PRO A 42 0.74 -30.80 4.21
N ASP A 43 1.78 -31.09 3.43
CA ASP A 43 3.16 -30.80 3.79
C ASP A 43 3.47 -29.30 3.79
N GLU A 44 2.94 -28.56 2.82
CA GLU A 44 3.02 -27.10 2.77
C GLU A 44 2.25 -26.45 3.93
N LEU A 45 1.08 -27.00 4.29
CA LEU A 45 0.33 -26.55 5.47
C LEU A 45 1.12 -26.82 6.77
N ARG A 46 1.86 -27.93 6.86
CA ARG A 46 2.76 -28.18 8.01
C ARG A 46 3.86 -27.14 8.12
N LEU A 47 4.37 -26.60 7.00
CA LEU A 47 5.35 -25.50 7.03
C LEU A 47 4.77 -24.24 7.68
N LEU A 48 3.52 -23.89 7.39
CA LEU A 48 2.83 -22.79 8.06
C LEU A 48 2.64 -23.04 9.57
N LYS A 49 2.50 -24.30 9.98
CA LYS A 49 2.41 -24.71 11.39
C LYS A 49 3.78 -24.89 12.06
N THR A 50 4.86 -24.74 11.32
CA THR A 50 6.24 -24.79 11.83
C THR A 50 6.71 -23.36 12.09
N PRO A 51 7.10 -23.01 13.33
CA PRO A 51 7.55 -21.66 13.67
C PRO A 51 8.80 -21.31 12.87
N ASP A 52 8.86 -20.08 12.37
CA ASP A 52 10.03 -19.50 11.68
C ASP A 52 10.53 -20.27 10.44
N ALA A 53 9.79 -21.28 9.95
CA ALA A 53 10.17 -21.97 8.73
C ALA A 53 10.04 -21.01 7.53
N GLU A 54 11.09 -20.92 6.74
CA GLU A 54 11.07 -20.14 5.50
C GLU A 54 10.14 -20.81 4.50
N LEU A 55 9.26 -20.02 3.89
CA LEU A 55 8.38 -20.49 2.83
C LEU A 55 9.05 -20.23 1.49
N ASP A 56 8.95 -21.18 0.56
CA ASP A 56 9.30 -20.93 -0.83
C ASP A 56 8.48 -19.73 -1.38
N PRO A 57 9.03 -18.88 -2.26
CA PRO A 57 8.32 -17.72 -2.80
C PRO A 57 6.93 -18.04 -3.39
N ASP A 58 6.76 -19.18 -4.04
CA ASP A 58 5.48 -19.63 -4.57
C ASP A 58 4.47 -19.91 -3.45
N LEU A 59 4.92 -20.60 -2.40
CA LEU A 59 4.11 -20.92 -1.24
C LEU A 59 3.72 -19.65 -0.47
N LEU A 60 4.68 -18.75 -0.23
CA LEU A 60 4.41 -17.45 0.39
C LEU A 60 3.36 -16.68 -0.42
N ARG A 61 3.52 -16.63 -1.75
CA ARG A 61 2.59 -15.99 -2.67
C ARG A 61 1.17 -16.54 -2.54
N ARG A 62 1.01 -17.84 -2.71
CA ARG A 62 -0.30 -18.50 -2.55
C ARG A 62 -0.89 -18.24 -1.16
N THR A 63 -0.06 -18.17 -0.11
CA THR A 63 -0.52 -17.94 1.28
C THR A 63 -1.22 -16.61 1.45
N TRP A 64 -0.61 -15.50 1.01
CA TRP A 64 -1.24 -14.18 1.15
C TRP A 64 -2.37 -13.95 0.15
N GLN A 65 -2.39 -14.67 -0.99
CA GLN A 65 -3.45 -14.58 -1.99
C GLN A 65 -4.74 -15.31 -1.59
N ALA A 66 -4.64 -16.37 -0.79
CA ALA A 66 -5.79 -17.14 -0.37
C ALA A 66 -6.72 -16.32 0.54
N ALA A 67 -7.99 -16.22 0.15
CA ALA A 67 -9.03 -15.51 0.90
C ALA A 67 -9.84 -16.43 1.82
N ASP A 68 -9.67 -17.74 1.71
CA ASP A 68 -10.51 -18.75 2.35
C ASP A 68 -9.89 -19.35 3.62
N TRP A 69 -8.85 -18.73 4.18
CA TRP A 69 -8.34 -19.11 5.50
C TRP A 69 -9.40 -18.93 6.58
N SER A 70 -9.52 -19.93 7.46
CA SER A 70 -10.43 -19.86 8.61
C SER A 70 -9.88 -18.94 9.70
N HIS A 71 -8.55 -18.85 9.82
CA HIS A 71 -7.83 -18.06 10.82
C HIS A 71 -6.88 -17.05 10.16
N GLN A 72 -7.42 -16.17 9.31
CA GLN A 72 -6.71 -15.09 8.59
C GLN A 72 -5.69 -14.33 9.47
N ALA A 73 -6.06 -14.02 10.72
CA ALA A 73 -5.17 -13.34 11.66
C ALA A 73 -3.92 -14.17 12.02
N ALA A 74 -4.06 -15.47 12.24
CA ALA A 74 -2.93 -16.34 12.56
C ALA A 74 -2.02 -16.54 11.35
N VAL A 75 -2.63 -16.72 10.16
CA VAL A 75 -1.89 -16.86 8.90
C VAL A 75 -1.09 -15.61 8.59
N LEU A 76 -1.71 -14.41 8.66
CA LEU A 76 -0.96 -13.18 8.39
C LEU A 76 0.21 -13.01 9.37
N ARG A 77 -0.01 -13.19 10.69
CA ARG A 77 1.08 -13.09 11.68
C ARG A 77 2.23 -14.06 11.38
N ARG A 78 1.92 -15.27 10.91
CA ARG A 78 2.91 -16.27 10.53
C ARG A 78 3.80 -15.83 9.36
N ILE A 79 3.21 -15.20 8.34
CA ILE A 79 3.95 -14.87 7.12
C ILE A 79 4.49 -13.45 7.10
N LEU A 80 3.96 -12.56 7.95
CA LEU A 80 4.20 -11.11 7.87
C LEU A 80 5.69 -10.72 7.83
N PRO A 81 6.60 -11.32 8.63
CA PRO A 81 8.03 -10.99 8.53
C PRO A 81 8.67 -11.29 7.17
N GLN A 82 8.25 -12.37 6.51
CA GLN A 82 8.75 -12.73 5.17
C GLN A 82 8.02 -11.90 4.11
N PHE A 83 6.70 -11.78 4.23
CA PHE A 83 5.87 -11.02 3.31
C PHE A 83 6.25 -9.55 3.24
N ALA A 84 6.48 -8.88 4.38
CA ALA A 84 6.90 -7.48 4.42
C ALA A 84 8.25 -7.25 3.71
N ARG A 85 9.19 -8.19 3.82
CA ARG A 85 10.47 -8.11 3.09
C ARG A 85 10.26 -8.25 1.58
N THR A 86 9.46 -9.23 1.16
CA THR A 86 9.09 -9.44 -0.26
C THR A 86 8.37 -8.23 -0.86
N LEU A 87 7.51 -7.56 -0.08
CA LEU A 87 6.87 -6.31 -0.49
C LEU A 87 7.89 -5.19 -0.69
N VAL A 88 8.75 -4.95 0.30
CA VAL A 88 9.76 -3.86 0.24
C VAL A 88 10.80 -4.08 -0.86
N SER A 89 11.19 -5.33 -1.14
CA SER A 89 12.14 -5.67 -2.19
C SER A 89 11.55 -5.54 -3.60
N GLY A 90 10.23 -5.36 -3.74
CA GLY A 90 9.54 -5.37 -5.04
C GLY A 90 9.52 -6.76 -5.68
N GLU A 91 9.73 -7.82 -4.88
CA GLU A 91 9.70 -9.22 -5.34
C GLU A 91 8.28 -9.83 -5.23
N ALA A 92 7.33 -9.07 -4.67
CA ALA A 92 5.92 -9.42 -4.78
C ALA A 92 5.52 -9.46 -6.26
N ASP A 93 4.76 -10.50 -6.64
CA ASP A 93 4.41 -10.79 -8.03
C ASP A 93 3.77 -9.59 -8.72
N ALA A 94 4.45 -9.04 -9.75
CA ALA A 94 4.04 -7.87 -10.51
C ALA A 94 2.72 -8.07 -11.28
N VAL A 95 2.24 -9.30 -11.46
CA VAL A 95 0.90 -9.57 -12.00
C VAL A 95 -0.20 -9.11 -11.03
N PHE A 96 0.09 -9.09 -9.73
CA PHE A 96 -0.84 -8.71 -8.68
C PHE A 96 -0.48 -7.33 -8.13
N GLY A 97 -1.47 -6.44 -8.13
CA GLY A 97 -1.25 -5.05 -7.74
C GLY A 97 -1.32 -4.83 -6.23
N PRO A 98 -1.06 -3.59 -5.78
CA PRO A 98 -1.06 -3.22 -4.35
C PRO A 98 -2.38 -3.52 -3.61
N ALA A 99 -3.51 -3.45 -4.31
CA ALA A 99 -4.82 -3.81 -3.75
C ALA A 99 -4.90 -5.30 -3.35
N ASP A 100 -4.26 -6.19 -4.12
CA ASP A 100 -4.18 -7.62 -3.79
C ASP A 100 -3.28 -7.89 -2.59
N TRP A 101 -2.16 -7.16 -2.48
CA TRP A 101 -1.27 -7.26 -1.33
C TRP A 101 -1.95 -6.79 -0.04
N ALA A 102 -2.70 -5.69 -0.12
CA ALA A 102 -3.44 -5.12 1.01
C ALA A 102 -4.59 -6.01 1.49
N ARG A 103 -5.15 -6.86 0.63
CA ARG A 103 -6.22 -7.81 0.97
C ARG A 103 -5.84 -8.73 2.13
N ALA A 104 -4.58 -9.19 2.18
CA ALA A 104 -4.09 -10.03 3.28
C ALA A 104 -4.13 -9.29 4.62
N PHE A 105 -3.73 -8.02 4.63
CA PHE A 105 -3.84 -7.15 5.81
C PHE A 105 -5.31 -6.98 6.21
N ARG A 106 -6.15 -6.50 5.29
CA ARG A 106 -7.57 -6.26 5.53
C ARG A 106 -8.28 -7.47 6.15
N ASN A 107 -8.14 -8.64 5.52
CA ASN A 107 -8.84 -9.86 5.94
C ASN A 107 -8.40 -10.37 7.32
N SER A 108 -7.19 -10.03 7.75
CA SER A 108 -6.65 -10.46 9.05
C SER A 108 -7.19 -9.68 10.24
N GLY A 109 -7.84 -8.53 10.00
CA GLY A 109 -8.30 -7.62 11.05
C GLY A 109 -7.17 -7.05 11.91
N TRP A 110 -5.97 -6.86 11.35
CA TRP A 110 -4.76 -6.50 12.12
C TRP A 110 -4.88 -5.26 12.99
N ARG A 111 -5.67 -4.28 12.57
CA ARG A 111 -5.96 -3.07 13.36
C ARG A 111 -6.62 -3.35 14.71
N LYS A 112 -7.29 -4.51 14.85
CA LYS A 112 -7.96 -4.96 16.08
C LYS A 112 -7.09 -5.90 16.92
N TRP A 113 -5.87 -6.19 16.49
CA TRP A 113 -4.93 -7.00 17.28
C TRP A 113 -4.48 -6.22 18.53
N PRO A 114 -3.93 -6.93 19.55
CA PRO A 114 -3.28 -6.27 20.68
C PRO A 114 -2.24 -5.24 20.22
N ALA A 115 -2.07 -4.16 20.99
CA ALA A 115 -1.18 -3.05 20.64
C ALA A 115 0.25 -3.50 20.35
N ASP A 116 0.76 -4.48 21.10
CA ASP A 116 2.10 -5.04 20.91
C ASP A 116 2.28 -5.78 19.57
N HIS A 117 1.19 -6.12 18.88
CA HIS A 117 1.22 -6.70 17.54
C HIS A 117 0.85 -5.67 16.47
N SER A 118 -0.15 -4.82 16.69
CA SER A 118 -0.59 -3.84 15.70
C SER A 118 0.34 -2.63 15.59
N GLY A 119 1.02 -2.24 16.67
CA GLY A 119 2.00 -1.15 16.69
C GLY A 119 3.15 -1.37 15.70
N PRO A 120 3.86 -2.51 15.75
CA PRO A 120 4.91 -2.84 14.76
C PRO A 120 4.42 -2.87 13.31
N VAL A 121 3.15 -3.22 13.07
CA VAL A 121 2.56 -3.17 11.71
C VAL A 121 2.38 -1.73 11.25
N TRP A 122 1.83 -0.86 12.10
CA TRP A 122 1.73 0.58 11.81
C TRP A 122 3.09 1.20 11.54
N GLU A 123 4.06 0.92 12.39
CA GLU A 123 5.42 1.44 12.27
C GLU A 123 6.08 1.03 10.95
N PHE A 124 5.90 -0.23 10.54
CA PHE A 124 6.37 -0.70 9.24
C PHE A 124 5.72 0.03 8.07
N LEU A 125 4.38 0.17 8.07
CA LEU A 125 3.66 0.84 6.99
C LEU A 125 4.09 2.31 6.87
N HIS A 126 4.24 3.02 7.99
CA HIS A 126 4.76 4.39 8.00
C HIS A 126 6.21 4.48 7.51
N ALA A 127 7.10 3.62 8.02
CA ALA A 127 8.49 3.64 7.60
C ALA A 127 8.65 3.33 6.10
N TRP A 128 7.83 2.41 5.57
CA TRP A 128 7.85 2.08 4.15
C TRP A 128 7.29 3.22 3.30
N TRP A 129 6.21 3.86 3.74
CA TRP A 129 5.64 5.03 3.08
C TRP A 129 6.63 6.19 3.01
N VAL A 130 7.23 6.58 4.14
CA VAL A 130 8.23 7.67 4.16
C VAL A 130 9.45 7.30 3.32
N SER A 131 9.89 6.04 3.34
CA SER A 131 10.98 5.58 2.49
C SER A 131 10.65 5.72 1.01
N SER A 132 9.44 5.35 0.56
CA SER A 132 9.04 5.47 -0.86
C SER A 132 8.99 6.91 -1.37
N LEU A 133 8.73 7.86 -0.46
CA LEU A 133 8.72 9.30 -0.76
C LEU A 133 10.11 9.94 -0.84
N THR A 134 11.10 9.38 -0.13
CA THR A 134 12.36 10.08 0.18
C THR A 134 13.62 9.36 -0.30
N ASP A 135 13.58 8.04 -0.47
CA ASP A 135 14.71 7.25 -0.95
C ASP A 135 14.63 7.08 -2.50
N PRO A 136 15.65 7.52 -3.26
CA PRO A 136 15.63 7.37 -4.71
C PRO A 136 15.69 5.91 -5.21
N GLU A 137 16.16 4.98 -4.38
CA GLU A 137 16.39 3.57 -4.77
C GLU A 137 15.26 2.63 -4.31
N THR A 138 14.07 3.16 -4.03
CA THR A 138 12.92 2.33 -3.61
C THR A 138 12.48 1.42 -4.75
N ALA A 139 12.30 0.13 -4.46
CA ALA A 139 11.91 -0.85 -5.46
C ALA A 139 10.45 -0.70 -5.92
N VAL A 140 9.56 -0.28 -5.00
CA VAL A 140 8.13 -0.12 -5.26
C VAL A 140 7.79 1.37 -5.41
N PRO A 141 7.04 1.78 -6.44
CA PRO A 141 6.60 3.16 -6.63
C PRO A 141 5.78 3.70 -5.45
N ALA A 142 5.93 4.99 -5.16
CA ALA A 142 5.21 5.61 -4.03
C ALA A 142 3.69 5.49 -4.16
N HIS A 143 3.12 5.68 -5.35
CA HIS A 143 1.68 5.56 -5.55
C HIS A 143 1.15 4.17 -5.20
N GLU A 144 1.92 3.11 -5.49
CA GLU A 144 1.58 1.74 -5.11
C GLU A 144 1.66 1.51 -3.60
N VAL A 145 2.72 2.00 -2.95
CA VAL A 145 2.86 1.93 -1.49
C VAL A 145 1.71 2.66 -0.79
N PHE A 146 1.30 3.81 -1.33
CA PHE A 146 0.14 4.57 -0.82
C PHE A 146 -1.14 3.74 -0.87
N VAL A 147 -1.45 3.12 -2.01
CA VAL A 147 -2.63 2.24 -2.15
C VAL A 147 -2.59 1.13 -1.11
N LEU A 148 -1.45 0.45 -0.96
CA LEU A 148 -1.34 -0.63 0.03
C LEU A 148 -1.60 -0.11 1.45
N CYS A 149 -0.97 1.01 1.83
CA CYS A 149 -1.12 1.58 3.16
C CYS A 149 -2.58 2.00 3.41
N ALA A 150 -3.21 2.66 2.44
CA ALA A 150 -4.61 3.10 2.52
C ALA A 150 -5.58 1.92 2.66
N GLU A 151 -5.43 0.91 1.81
CA GLU A 151 -6.27 -0.30 1.82
C GLU A 151 -6.03 -1.15 3.06
N ALA A 152 -4.78 -1.33 3.50
CA ALA A 152 -4.48 -2.11 4.69
C ALA A 152 -5.06 -1.44 5.95
N SER A 153 -5.07 -0.10 5.99
CA SER A 153 -5.51 0.67 7.15
C SER A 153 -6.97 1.12 7.10
N HIS A 154 -7.65 0.99 5.97
CA HIS A 154 -8.97 1.58 5.69
C HIS A 154 -9.04 3.10 5.93
N THR A 155 -7.96 3.84 5.66
CA THR A 155 -7.95 5.31 5.74
C THR A 155 -6.80 5.88 4.91
N VAL A 156 -6.99 7.06 4.32
CA VAL A 156 -5.90 7.81 3.66
C VAL A 156 -5.26 8.86 4.57
N THR A 157 -5.95 9.28 5.63
CA THR A 157 -5.57 10.41 6.51
C THR A 157 -4.12 10.39 7.01
N PRO A 158 -3.63 9.31 7.66
CA PRO A 158 -2.26 9.33 8.20
C PRO A 158 -1.20 9.44 7.10
N TRP A 159 -1.45 8.82 5.95
CA TRP A 159 -0.51 8.79 4.82
C TRP A 159 -0.45 10.14 4.10
N LEU A 160 -1.61 10.79 3.94
CA LEU A 160 -1.70 12.16 3.40
C LEU A 160 -1.09 13.19 4.35
N ALA A 161 -1.22 12.99 5.67
CA ALA A 161 -0.57 13.84 6.67
C ALA A 161 0.96 13.74 6.58
N ASP A 162 1.51 12.52 6.50
CA ASP A 162 2.95 12.30 6.28
C ASP A 162 3.41 12.96 4.98
N TRP A 163 2.67 12.77 3.88
CA TRP A 163 3.03 13.35 2.60
C TRP A 163 2.95 14.88 2.56
N ALA A 164 2.07 15.46 3.38
CA ALA A 164 2.01 16.89 3.59
C ALA A 164 3.22 17.40 4.38
N GLY A 165 3.82 16.59 5.25
CA GLY A 165 5.07 16.90 5.96
C GLY A 165 6.32 16.73 5.08
N GLU A 166 6.33 15.70 4.23
CA GLU A 166 7.47 15.38 3.37
C GLU A 166 7.59 16.34 2.18
N ARG A 167 8.64 17.16 2.20
CA ARG A 167 8.92 18.20 1.19
C ARG A 167 10.24 17.94 0.49
N GLY A 168 10.31 18.30 -0.78
CA GLY A 168 11.53 18.29 -1.56
C GLY A 168 11.34 17.74 -2.97
N PRO A 169 12.35 17.89 -3.84
CA PRO A 169 12.21 17.59 -5.27
C PRO A 169 11.80 16.15 -5.59
N LEU A 170 12.26 15.18 -4.79
CA LEU A 170 11.89 13.78 -4.98
C LEU A 170 10.43 13.53 -4.57
N SER A 171 10.00 13.99 -3.40
CA SER A 171 8.61 13.87 -2.94
C SER A 171 7.63 14.55 -3.91
N ASP A 172 7.99 15.73 -4.45
CA ASP A 172 7.17 16.43 -5.44
C ASP A 172 7.12 15.69 -6.78
N ARG A 173 8.21 15.00 -7.18
CA ARG A 173 8.19 14.11 -8.34
C ARG A 173 7.29 12.90 -8.11
N ARG A 174 7.38 12.26 -6.94
CA ARG A 174 6.50 11.14 -6.56
C ARG A 174 5.02 11.56 -6.55
N LEU A 175 4.74 12.80 -6.17
CA LEU A 175 3.40 13.38 -6.26
C LEU A 175 2.93 13.55 -7.70
N ALA A 176 3.78 14.03 -8.60
CA ALA A 176 3.44 14.12 -10.01
C ALA A 176 3.22 12.73 -10.63
N GLU A 177 4.06 11.75 -10.31
CA GLU A 177 3.90 10.35 -10.73
C GLU A 177 2.55 9.80 -10.25
N ALA A 178 2.23 9.95 -8.96
CA ALA A 178 0.99 9.45 -8.39
C ALA A 178 -0.27 10.08 -9.01
N VAL A 179 -0.29 11.41 -9.19
CA VAL A 179 -1.44 12.07 -9.81
C VAL A 179 -1.61 11.61 -11.25
N ALA A 180 -0.53 11.41 -12.00
CA ALA A 180 -0.62 10.91 -13.38
C ALA A 180 -1.24 9.51 -13.45
N GLU A 181 -0.92 8.64 -12.48
CA GLU A 181 -1.53 7.30 -12.39
C GLU A 181 -2.99 7.35 -11.96
N TRP A 182 -3.37 8.30 -11.10
CA TRP A 182 -4.69 8.35 -10.48
C TRP A 182 -5.73 9.22 -11.20
N GLU A 183 -5.28 10.12 -12.07
CA GLU A 183 -6.12 11.16 -12.69
C GLU A 183 -7.35 10.58 -13.40
N TYR A 184 -7.18 9.47 -14.14
CA TYR A 184 -8.28 8.86 -14.87
C TYR A 184 -9.41 8.42 -13.94
N ASP A 185 -9.13 7.60 -12.93
CA ASP A 185 -10.20 7.08 -12.06
C ASP A 185 -10.81 8.18 -11.19
N LEU A 186 -9.99 9.10 -10.65
CA LEU A 186 -10.48 10.19 -9.81
C LEU A 186 -11.39 11.17 -10.56
N LEU A 187 -11.08 11.46 -11.82
CA LEU A 187 -11.96 12.26 -12.67
C LEU A 187 -13.28 11.53 -12.97
N GLY A 188 -13.27 10.20 -12.95
CA GLY A 188 -14.42 9.28 -13.05
C GLY A 188 -15.30 9.18 -11.80
N ASP A 189 -14.97 9.89 -10.71
CA ASP A 189 -15.53 9.68 -9.37
C ASP A 189 -15.27 8.31 -8.75
N ASP A 190 -14.23 7.62 -9.22
CA ASP A 190 -13.78 6.36 -8.68
C ASP A 190 -12.45 6.53 -7.93
N LEU A 191 -12.15 5.58 -7.03
CA LEU A 191 -10.78 5.45 -6.53
C LEU A 191 -9.89 4.83 -7.59
N PRO A 192 -8.59 5.17 -7.62
CA PRO A 192 -7.64 4.59 -8.56
C PRO A 192 -7.22 3.16 -8.19
N TRP A 193 -7.95 2.54 -7.27
CA TRP A 193 -7.85 1.13 -6.91
C TRP A 193 -9.21 0.63 -6.43
N GLN A 194 -9.41 -0.69 -6.48
CA GLN A 194 -10.63 -1.32 -6.02
C GLN A 194 -10.70 -1.34 -4.49
N ALA A 195 -11.26 -0.28 -3.90
CA ALA A 195 -11.63 -0.25 -2.49
C ALA A 195 -12.96 -0.96 -2.26
N TRP A 196 -13.10 -1.59 -1.09
CA TRP A 196 -14.35 -2.23 -0.67
C TRP A 196 -15.32 -1.20 -0.05
N GLU A 197 -15.50 -1.20 1.27
CA GLU A 197 -16.59 -0.48 1.94
C GLU A 197 -16.30 1.02 2.16
N TYR A 198 -15.03 1.44 2.09
CA TYR A 198 -14.58 2.78 2.46
C TYR A 198 -14.17 3.64 1.26
N GLY A 199 -14.48 3.18 0.05
CA GLY A 199 -13.95 3.77 -1.17
C GLY A 199 -14.37 5.23 -1.39
N THR A 200 -15.63 5.54 -1.11
CA THR A 200 -16.17 6.89 -1.28
C THR A 200 -15.50 7.91 -0.34
N GLU A 201 -15.39 7.59 0.95
CA GLU A 201 -14.78 8.48 1.95
C GLU A 201 -13.30 8.74 1.65
N MET A 202 -12.54 7.68 1.32
CA MET A 202 -11.13 7.82 0.93
C MET A 202 -10.95 8.65 -0.34
N ARG A 203 -11.82 8.45 -1.33
CA ARG A 203 -11.79 9.22 -2.59
C ARG A 203 -12.01 10.70 -2.33
N GLU A 204 -13.03 11.03 -1.54
CA GLU A 204 -13.34 12.42 -1.19
C GLU A 204 -12.18 13.09 -0.47
N GLU A 205 -11.59 12.40 0.52
CA GLU A 205 -10.45 12.91 1.26
C GLU A 205 -9.20 13.05 0.37
N LEU A 206 -8.92 12.07 -0.49
CA LEU A 206 -7.80 12.12 -1.45
C LEU A 206 -7.98 13.27 -2.43
N SER A 207 -9.16 13.41 -3.06
CA SER A 207 -9.46 14.49 -3.99
C SER A 207 -9.34 15.86 -3.34
N ALA A 208 -9.88 16.03 -2.13
CA ALA A 208 -9.75 17.27 -1.36
C ALA A 208 -8.29 17.60 -1.02
N TRP A 209 -7.51 16.59 -0.62
CA TRP A 209 -6.09 16.81 -0.34
C TRP A 209 -5.30 17.18 -1.60
N LEU A 210 -5.61 16.58 -2.75
CA LEU A 210 -4.95 16.89 -4.02
C LEU A 210 -5.23 18.34 -4.46
N THR A 211 -6.48 18.80 -4.35
CA THR A 211 -6.85 20.17 -4.72
C THR A 211 -6.22 21.20 -3.78
N ASP A 212 -6.23 20.96 -2.48
CA ASP A 212 -5.75 21.91 -1.46
C ASP A 212 -4.21 21.90 -1.29
N HIS A 213 -3.60 20.72 -1.29
CA HIS A 213 -2.17 20.55 -0.95
C HIS A 213 -1.28 20.21 -2.14
N ALA A 214 -1.74 19.38 -3.08
CA ALA A 214 -0.90 18.96 -4.20
C ALA A 214 -0.76 20.04 -5.28
N ALA A 215 -1.86 20.75 -5.59
CA ALA A 215 -1.85 21.75 -6.66
C ALA A 215 -0.76 22.83 -6.49
N PRO A 216 -0.56 23.46 -5.31
CA PRO A 216 0.52 24.44 -5.12
C PRO A 216 1.92 23.85 -5.31
N ARG A 217 2.14 22.61 -4.81
CA ARG A 217 3.44 21.92 -4.91
C ARG A 217 3.81 21.60 -6.35
N LEU A 218 2.85 21.05 -7.11
CA LEU A 218 3.04 20.67 -8.50
C LEU A 218 3.30 21.89 -9.39
N ARG A 219 2.65 23.04 -9.10
CA ARG A 219 2.98 24.31 -9.77
C ARG A 219 4.42 24.73 -9.47
N ALA A 220 4.84 24.67 -8.20
CA ALA A 220 6.19 25.06 -7.79
C ALA A 220 7.28 24.15 -8.36
N SER A 221 6.98 22.85 -8.55
CA SER A 221 7.92 21.89 -9.14
C SER A 221 7.94 21.90 -10.68
N GLY A 222 7.09 22.71 -11.32
CA GLY A 222 6.99 22.79 -12.78
C GLY A 222 6.32 21.58 -13.43
N ALA A 223 5.32 20.99 -12.78
CA ALA A 223 4.56 19.87 -13.34
C ALA A 223 3.87 20.22 -14.68
N PRO A 224 3.62 19.24 -15.55
CA PRO A 224 2.95 19.47 -16.83
C PRO A 224 1.58 20.13 -16.68
N ALA A 225 1.23 21.01 -17.61
CA ALA A 225 -0.05 21.74 -17.58
C ALA A 225 -1.27 20.81 -17.60
N GLY A 226 -1.19 19.66 -18.27
CA GLY A 226 -2.25 18.64 -18.28
C GLY A 226 -2.57 18.13 -16.87
N LEU A 227 -1.53 17.77 -16.11
CA LEU A 227 -1.68 17.28 -14.74
C LEU A 227 -2.25 18.35 -13.79
N LEU A 228 -1.80 19.60 -13.94
CA LEU A 228 -2.37 20.74 -13.20
C LEU A 228 -3.84 21.00 -13.57
N ASN A 229 -4.22 20.74 -14.82
CA ASN A 229 -5.60 20.82 -15.26
C ASN A 229 -6.44 19.68 -14.68
N GLY A 230 -5.93 18.45 -14.65
CA GLY A 230 -6.59 17.31 -13.98
C GLY A 230 -6.95 17.63 -12.54
N ILE A 231 -6.00 18.14 -11.75
CA ILE A 231 -6.27 18.54 -10.35
C ILE A 231 -7.28 19.68 -10.26
N ARG A 232 -7.23 20.66 -11.18
CA ARG A 232 -8.24 21.73 -11.23
C ARG A 232 -9.64 21.15 -11.45
N LEU A 233 -9.77 20.19 -12.37
CA LEU A 233 -11.04 19.52 -12.68
C LEU A 233 -11.58 18.74 -11.48
N LEU A 234 -10.73 18.11 -10.67
CA LEU A 234 -11.14 17.46 -9.41
C LEU A 234 -11.80 18.42 -8.41
N GLY A 235 -11.50 19.72 -8.49
CA GLY A 235 -12.12 20.75 -7.64
C GLY A 235 -13.47 21.28 -8.15
N LEU A 236 -13.95 20.80 -9.31
CA LEU A 236 -15.23 21.20 -9.87
C LEU A 236 -16.34 20.23 -9.47
N THR A 237 -17.58 20.74 -9.38
CA THR A 237 -18.77 19.89 -9.23
C THR A 237 -19.12 19.21 -10.55
N ASP A 238 -19.80 18.06 -10.49
CA ASP A 238 -20.08 17.17 -11.63
C ASP A 238 -20.34 17.87 -12.97
N GLU A 239 -21.44 18.62 -13.10
CA GLU A 239 -21.81 19.21 -14.39
C GLU A 239 -20.75 20.16 -14.94
N ASP A 240 -20.13 20.97 -14.07
CA ASP A 240 -19.07 21.90 -14.45
C ASP A 240 -17.78 21.17 -14.87
N ARG A 241 -17.48 20.02 -14.25
CA ARG A 241 -16.31 19.19 -14.58
C ARG A 241 -16.45 18.56 -15.97
N TRP A 242 -17.58 17.91 -16.24
CA TRP A 242 -17.81 17.14 -17.48
C TRP A 242 -18.01 18.01 -18.72
N THR A 243 -18.47 19.25 -18.54
CA THR A 243 -18.69 20.21 -19.62
C THR A 243 -17.52 21.18 -19.81
N ASP A 244 -16.46 21.05 -19.00
CA ASP A 244 -15.30 21.92 -19.05
C ASP A 244 -14.60 21.85 -20.43
N PRO A 245 -14.31 22.98 -21.09
CA PRO A 245 -13.64 22.99 -22.40
C PRO A 245 -12.24 22.36 -22.41
N GLN A 246 -11.60 22.24 -21.24
CA GLN A 246 -10.29 21.61 -21.06
C GLN A 246 -10.40 20.16 -20.57
N TRP A 247 -11.59 19.55 -20.64
CA TRP A 247 -11.79 18.13 -20.36
C TRP A 247 -10.90 17.25 -21.25
N PRO A 248 -10.17 16.26 -20.70
CA PRO A 248 -9.22 15.42 -21.46
C PRO A 248 -9.90 14.46 -22.45
N GLY A 249 -11.24 14.38 -22.47
CA GLY A 249 -11.99 13.56 -23.42
C GLY A 249 -12.15 12.11 -22.96
N TYR A 250 -11.94 11.82 -21.68
CA TYR A 250 -12.21 10.50 -21.10
C TYR A 250 -13.68 10.12 -21.24
N ARG A 251 -13.90 8.79 -21.31
CA ARG A 251 -15.21 8.16 -21.35
C ARG A 251 -15.24 7.14 -20.22
N TYR A 252 -16.31 7.18 -19.44
CA TYR A 252 -16.61 6.28 -18.33
C TYR A 252 -17.93 5.56 -18.64
#